data_AF-A0A950VPW5-F1
#
_entry.id   AF-A0A950VPW5-F1
#
_cell.length_a   1.000
_cell.length_b   1.000
_cell.length_c   1.000
_cell.angle_alpha   90.00
_cell.angle_beta   90.00
_cell.angle_gamma   90.00
#
_symmetry.space_group_name_H-M   'P 1'
#
loop_
_entity.id
_entity.type
_entity.pdbx_description
1 polymer ?
#
loop_
_entity_poly.entity_id
_entity_poly.type
_entity_poly.pdbx_seq_one_letter_code
_entity_poly.pdbx_strand_id
1 'polypeptide(L)'
;HLANDPTLAPDFGPARVGRAGATAVGARPPLIAYNVTLATGDLMVAELIARTIRESSGGLPGVQARGFRTAVPDVVQVSMNLLDTRLTGMALVFERIREEASQRGVRVLESELVGLAPAEAIADVARQALHFGRLDAASVLETGLLEQALGALEQH
;
A
#
# COMPACT_ATOMS: atom_id res chain seq x y z
N HIS A 1 10.41 28.90 -12.03
CA HIS A 1 11.01 28.50 -13.32
C HIS A 1 11.87 27.26 -13.07
N LEU A 2 11.41 26.08 -13.48
CA LEU A 2 12.13 24.80 -13.34
C LEU A 2 13.44 24.75 -14.16
N ALA A 3 13.63 25.69 -15.09
CA ALA A 3 14.69 25.67 -16.09
C ALA A 3 16.11 25.98 -15.58
N ASN A 4 16.27 26.50 -14.35
CA ASN A 4 17.57 26.91 -13.81
C ASN A 4 17.97 26.19 -12.52
N ASP A 5 17.23 25.16 -12.11
CA ASP A 5 17.63 24.32 -10.98
C ASP A 5 18.43 23.13 -11.53
N PRO A 6 19.75 23.04 -11.26
CA PRO A 6 20.57 21.94 -11.75
C PRO A 6 20.15 20.58 -11.19
N THR A 7 19.34 20.53 -10.11
CA THR A 7 18.77 19.28 -9.57
C THR A 7 17.60 18.74 -10.39
N LEU A 8 17.09 19.51 -11.35
CA LEU A 8 15.95 19.15 -12.19
C LEU A 8 16.33 18.86 -13.65
N ALA A 9 17.63 18.74 -13.93
CA ALA A 9 18.10 18.33 -15.24
C ALA A 9 17.59 16.91 -15.56
N PRO A 10 16.96 16.68 -16.73
CA PRO A 10 16.44 15.36 -17.07
C PRO A 10 17.58 14.40 -17.40
N ASP A 11 17.44 13.14 -16.99
CA ASP A 11 18.37 12.06 -17.39
C ASP A 11 18.35 11.82 -18.89
N PHE A 12 17.18 12.04 -19.52
CA PHE A 12 16.96 11.87 -20.96
C PHE A 12 16.09 12.98 -21.55
N GLY A 13 16.42 13.38 -22.79
CA GLY A 13 15.70 14.41 -23.52
C GLY A 13 16.17 15.84 -23.21
N PRO A 14 15.59 16.85 -23.88
CA PRO A 14 16.01 18.23 -23.71
C PRO A 14 15.55 18.79 -22.35
N ALA A 15 16.39 19.62 -21.73
CA ALA A 15 16.05 20.40 -20.52
C ALA A 15 15.07 21.56 -20.81
N ARG A 16 13.99 21.27 -21.57
CA ARG A 16 12.94 22.22 -21.94
C ARG A 16 11.58 21.53 -21.83
N VAL A 17 10.74 22.05 -20.94
CA VAL A 17 9.35 21.58 -20.79
C VAL A 17 8.49 22.16 -21.92
N GLY A 18 8.06 21.29 -22.83
CA GLY A 18 7.10 21.63 -23.88
C GLY A 18 5.65 21.48 -23.42
N ARG A 19 4.70 21.58 -24.36
CA ARG A 19 3.26 21.36 -24.06
C ARG A 19 2.94 19.98 -23.47
N ALA A 20 3.74 18.97 -23.81
CA ALA A 20 3.59 17.60 -23.30
C ALA A 20 4.10 17.42 -21.86
N GLY A 21 4.74 18.44 -21.26
CA GLY A 21 5.28 18.34 -19.91
C GLY A 21 6.59 17.56 -19.86
N ALA A 22 6.74 16.77 -18.79
CA ALA A 22 7.85 15.85 -18.56
C ALA A 22 7.29 14.47 -18.18
N THR A 23 8.05 13.41 -18.47
CA THR A 23 7.68 12.03 -18.14
C THR A 23 8.78 11.42 -17.28
N ALA A 24 8.39 10.80 -16.16
CA ALA A 24 9.28 10.01 -15.33
C ALA A 24 9.02 8.52 -15.59
N VAL A 25 10.09 7.75 -15.79
CA VAL A 25 10.06 6.29 -15.92
C VAL A 25 10.99 5.70 -14.87
N GLY A 26 10.58 4.60 -14.24
CA GLY A 26 11.40 3.89 -13.28
C GLY A 26 10.92 2.46 -13.11
N ALA A 27 11.76 1.63 -12.48
CA ALA A 27 11.43 0.26 -12.10
C ALA A 27 11.47 0.13 -10.58
N ARG A 28 10.49 -0.59 -10.02
CA ARG A 28 10.42 -0.89 -8.60
C ARG A 28 9.76 -2.26 -8.38
N PRO A 29 9.95 -2.88 -7.20
CA PRO A 29 9.08 -3.98 -6.77
C PRO A 29 7.60 -3.56 -6.78
N PRO A 30 6.67 -4.53 -6.88
CA PRO A 30 5.25 -4.25 -6.71
C PRO A 30 4.97 -3.60 -5.35
N LEU A 31 4.09 -2.60 -5.34
CA LEU A 31 3.54 -2.06 -4.10
C LEU A 31 2.08 -2.48 -3.96
N ILE A 32 1.56 -2.41 -2.73
CA ILE A 32 0.14 -2.60 -2.44
C ILE A 32 -0.46 -1.26 -2.04
N ALA A 33 -1.50 -0.83 -2.75
CA ALA A 33 -2.33 0.30 -2.33
C ALA A 33 -3.48 -0.24 -1.47
N TYR A 34 -3.55 0.24 -0.22
CA TYR A 34 -4.45 -0.29 0.80
C TYR A 34 -5.07 0.85 1.61
N ASN A 35 -6.37 0.82 1.82
CA ASN A 35 -7.08 1.84 2.60
C ASN A 35 -7.75 1.21 3.81
N VAL A 36 -7.84 1.96 4.91
CA VAL A 36 -8.64 1.59 6.09
C VAL A 36 -9.64 2.70 6.38
N THR A 37 -10.92 2.35 6.44
CA THR A 37 -12.05 3.27 6.64
C THR A 37 -12.38 3.40 8.11
N LEU A 38 -12.54 4.63 8.59
CA LEU A 38 -12.78 4.97 9.99
C LEU A 38 -14.17 5.61 10.17
N ALA A 39 -14.86 5.22 11.25
CA ALA A 39 -16.18 5.71 11.64
C ALA A 39 -16.12 7.10 12.29
N THR A 40 -15.59 8.09 11.57
CA THR A 40 -15.52 9.48 12.02
C THR A 40 -15.43 10.43 10.83
N GLY A 41 -16.04 11.62 10.94
CA GLY A 41 -15.85 12.72 9.99
C GLY A 41 -14.62 13.57 10.25
N ASP A 42 -13.89 13.29 11.34
CA ASP A 42 -12.70 14.04 11.72
C ASP A 42 -11.48 13.58 10.93
N LEU A 43 -11.10 14.38 9.93
CA LEU A 43 -9.91 14.16 9.11
C LEU A 43 -8.63 14.13 9.95
N MET A 44 -8.58 14.88 11.07
CA MET A 44 -7.40 14.92 11.93
C MET A 44 -7.11 13.55 12.53
N VAL A 45 -8.14 12.74 12.82
CA VAL A 45 -7.94 11.37 13.29
C VAL A 45 -7.19 10.55 12.24
N ALA A 46 -7.64 10.58 10.98
CA ALA A 46 -6.98 9.85 9.89
C ALA A 46 -5.56 10.37 9.64
N GLU A 47 -5.34 11.69 9.68
CA GLU A 47 -4.00 12.28 9.51
C GLU A 47 -3.03 11.92 10.64
N LEU A 48 -3.50 11.89 11.89
CA LEU A 48 -2.71 11.48 13.03
C LEU A 48 -2.33 10.00 12.91
N ILE A 49 -3.28 9.12 12.58
CA ILE A 49 -3.00 7.69 12.39
C ILE A 49 -2.02 7.49 11.23
N ALA A 50 -2.24 8.16 10.09
CA ALA A 50 -1.34 8.13 8.94
C ALA A 50 0.09 8.59 9.31
N ARG A 51 0.22 9.65 10.11
CA ARG A 51 1.50 10.10 10.64
C ARG A 51 2.18 9.07 11.55
N THR A 52 1.41 8.40 12.40
CA THR A 52 1.96 7.36 13.29
C THR A 52 2.53 6.19 12.50
N ILE A 53 1.85 5.75 11.44
CA ILE A 53 2.24 4.53 10.72
C ILE A 53 3.25 4.76 9.60
N ARG A 54 3.36 5.96 9.02
CA ARG A 54 4.23 6.20 7.86
C ARG A 54 5.70 6.33 8.24
N GLU A 55 6.56 5.73 7.43
CA GLU A 55 8.02 5.69 7.63
C GLU A 55 8.64 7.09 7.72
N SER A 56 8.18 8.04 6.88
CA SER A 56 8.70 9.41 6.85
C SER A 56 8.47 10.20 8.15
N SER A 57 7.70 9.65 9.09
CA SER A 57 7.47 10.20 10.43
C SER A 57 8.00 9.30 11.54
N GLY A 58 8.83 8.30 11.20
CA GLY A 58 9.40 7.33 12.14
C GLY A 58 8.51 6.11 12.41
N GLY A 59 7.49 5.89 11.57
CA GLY A 59 6.56 4.76 11.68
C GLY A 59 7.12 3.45 11.13
N LEU A 60 6.24 2.66 10.53
CA LEU A 60 6.56 1.33 9.99
C LEU A 60 7.41 1.45 8.71
N PRO A 61 8.49 0.66 8.56
CA PRO A 61 9.32 0.67 7.35
C PRO A 61 8.53 0.31 6.09
N GLY A 62 8.77 1.01 4.98
CA GLY A 62 8.10 0.76 3.71
C GLY A 62 6.64 1.20 3.67
N VAL A 63 6.16 2.00 4.64
CA VAL A 63 4.78 2.50 4.67
C VAL A 63 4.74 3.99 4.32
N GLN A 64 3.97 4.34 3.30
CA GLN A 64 3.56 5.71 3.01
C GLN A 64 2.07 5.84 3.31
N ALA A 65 1.66 6.82 4.12
CA ALA A 65 0.25 6.98 4.46
C ALA A 65 -0.20 8.44 4.55
N ARG A 66 -1.49 8.67 4.26
CA ARG A 66 -2.18 9.96 4.36
C ARG A 66 -3.64 9.76 4.76
N GLY A 67 -4.21 10.74 5.46
CA GLY A 67 -5.65 10.81 5.73
C GLY A 67 -6.40 11.44 4.57
N PHE A 68 -7.60 10.94 4.27
CA PHE A 68 -8.49 11.47 3.24
C PHE A 68 -9.94 11.52 3.70
N ARG A 69 -10.67 12.54 3.25
CA ARG A 69 -12.14 12.56 3.35
C ARG A 69 -12.73 11.71 2.26
N THR A 70 -13.72 10.90 2.61
CA THR A 70 -14.50 10.16 1.62
C THR A 70 -15.67 11.00 1.12
N ALA A 71 -16.38 10.51 0.10
CA ALA A 71 -17.65 11.11 -0.33
C ALA A 71 -18.80 10.81 0.66
N VAL A 72 -18.62 9.85 1.57
CA VAL A 72 -19.61 9.47 2.57
C VAL A 72 -19.51 10.43 3.77
N PRO A 73 -20.62 11.03 4.22
CA PRO A 73 -20.62 11.88 5.42
C PRO A 73 -20.09 11.13 6.64
N ASP A 74 -19.36 11.83 7.49
CA ASP A 74 -18.83 11.31 8.75
C ASP A 74 -17.95 10.05 8.62
N VAL A 75 -17.29 9.90 7.47
CA VAL A 75 -16.35 8.81 7.19
C VAL A 75 -15.07 9.36 6.56
N VAL A 76 -13.93 8.97 7.15
CA VAL A 76 -12.59 9.26 6.66
C VAL A 76 -11.81 7.98 6.45
N GLN A 77 -10.75 8.04 5.64
CA GLN A 77 -9.88 6.91 5.35
C GLN A 77 -8.42 7.24 5.66
N VAL A 78 -7.70 6.22 6.11
CA VAL A 78 -6.24 6.19 6.06
C VAL A 78 -5.87 5.45 4.78
N SER A 79 -5.38 6.17 3.77
CA SER A 79 -4.88 5.58 2.54
C SER A 79 -3.38 5.38 2.63
N MET A 80 -2.89 4.22 2.20
CA MET A 80 -1.48 3.90 2.27
C MET A 80 -0.96 3.10 1.08
N ASN A 81 0.33 3.27 0.81
CA ASN A 81 1.10 2.36 -0.03
C ASN A 81 2.05 1.56 0.85
N LEU A 82 2.04 0.24 0.68
CA LEU A 82 3.05 -0.67 1.22
C LEU A 82 4.07 -0.94 0.12
N LEU A 83 5.25 -0.34 0.26
CA LEU A 83 6.32 -0.38 -0.73
C LEU A 83 7.06 -1.72 -0.73
N ASP A 84 7.10 -2.40 0.42
CA ASP A 84 7.67 -3.72 0.57
C ASP A 84 6.97 -4.49 1.71
N THR A 85 6.17 -5.48 1.34
CA THR A 85 5.42 -6.28 2.31
C THR A 85 6.28 -7.25 3.12
N ARG A 86 7.53 -7.47 2.71
CA ARG A 86 8.50 -8.27 3.47
C ARG A 86 9.02 -7.49 4.69
N LEU A 87 9.00 -6.15 4.61
CA LEU A 87 9.33 -5.27 5.74
C LEU A 87 8.13 -5.03 6.64
N THR A 88 6.99 -4.66 6.04
CA THR A 88 5.73 -4.42 6.77
C THR A 88 4.56 -5.07 6.03
N GLY A 89 4.03 -6.15 6.62
CA GLY A 89 2.88 -6.87 6.07
C GLY A 89 1.53 -6.15 6.26
N MET A 90 0.55 -6.51 5.43
CA MET A 90 -0.81 -5.93 5.46
C MET A 90 -1.51 -6.12 6.82
N ALA A 91 -1.39 -7.30 7.41
CA ALA A 91 -2.00 -7.58 8.72
C ALA A 91 -1.41 -6.72 9.84
N LEU A 92 -0.08 -6.54 9.86
CA LEU A 92 0.59 -5.69 10.86
C LEU A 92 0.12 -4.23 10.77
N VAL A 93 0.09 -3.66 9.56
CA VAL A 93 -0.33 -2.25 9.41
C VAL A 93 -1.81 -2.06 9.74
N PHE A 94 -2.67 -3.02 9.37
CA PHE A 94 -4.09 -3.00 9.72
C PHE A 94 -4.29 -3.02 11.24
N GLU A 95 -3.58 -3.92 11.94
CA GLU A 95 -3.64 -4.01 13.40
C GLU A 95 -3.16 -2.72 14.07
N ARG A 96 -2.05 -2.15 13.59
CA ARG A 96 -1.54 -0.87 14.10
C ARG A 96 -2.55 0.27 13.93
N ILE A 97 -3.23 0.34 12.80
CA ILE A 97 -4.31 1.32 12.56
C ILE A 97 -5.49 1.07 13.49
N ARG A 98 -5.89 -0.19 13.65
CA ARG A 98 -7.01 -0.59 14.53
C ARG A 98 -6.74 -0.19 15.98
N GLU A 99 -5.53 -0.41 16.47
CA GLU A 99 -5.10 0.02 17.80
C GLU A 99 -5.13 1.55 17.95
N GLU A 100 -4.55 2.29 17.00
CA GLU A 100 -4.54 3.76 17.05
C GLU A 100 -5.95 4.36 16.96
N ALA A 101 -6.83 3.77 16.14
CA ALA A 101 -8.22 4.17 16.06
C ALA A 101 -8.96 3.90 17.38
N SER A 102 -8.75 2.71 17.96
CA SER A 102 -9.35 2.32 19.25
C SER A 102 -8.92 3.24 20.39
N GLN A 103 -7.63 3.61 20.47
CA GLN A 103 -7.12 4.57 21.46
C GLN A 103 -7.78 5.96 21.36
N ARG A 104 -8.35 6.29 20.20
CA ARG A 104 -9.07 7.54 19.94
C ARG A 104 -10.59 7.39 20.02
N GLY A 105 -11.09 6.21 20.43
CA GLY A 105 -12.53 5.93 20.49
C GLY A 105 -13.20 5.81 19.11
N VAL A 106 -12.43 5.61 18.05
CA VAL A 106 -12.93 5.50 16.67
C VAL A 106 -12.90 4.03 16.23
N ARG A 107 -14.00 3.58 15.62
CA ARG A 107 -14.08 2.23 15.07
C ARG A 107 -13.54 2.19 13.64
N VAL A 108 -12.84 1.12 13.29
CA VAL A 108 -12.58 0.75 11.90
C VAL A 108 -13.85 0.15 11.32
N LEU A 109 -14.28 0.61 10.15
CA LEU A 109 -15.46 0.10 9.45
C LEU A 109 -15.09 -1.06 8.53
N GLU A 110 -14.08 -0.87 7.70
CA GLU A 110 -13.63 -1.81 6.68
C GLU A 110 -12.21 -1.47 6.23
N SER A 111 -11.65 -2.33 5.40
CA SER A 111 -10.42 -2.05 4.67
C SER A 111 -10.55 -2.47 3.22
N GLU A 112 -9.84 -1.79 2.33
CA GLU A 112 -9.97 -1.92 0.89
C GLU A 112 -8.59 -2.13 0.25
N LEU A 113 -8.46 -3.17 -0.56
CA LEU A 113 -7.34 -3.33 -1.50
C LEU A 113 -7.65 -2.54 -2.77
N VAL A 114 -6.81 -1.57 -3.11
CA VAL A 114 -6.95 -0.78 -4.34
C VAL A 114 -6.12 -1.43 -5.44
N GLY A 115 -6.80 -2.15 -6.34
CA GLY A 115 -6.16 -2.86 -7.45
C GLY A 115 -5.74 -4.27 -7.07
N LEU A 116 -4.48 -4.63 -7.33
CA LEU A 116 -3.95 -5.98 -7.14
C LEU A 116 -2.90 -6.01 -6.02
N ALA A 117 -2.79 -7.16 -5.38
CA ALA A 117 -1.73 -7.50 -4.44
C ALA A 117 -1.04 -8.79 -4.89
N PRO A 118 0.26 -8.98 -4.58
CA PRO A 118 0.88 -10.29 -4.69
C PRO A 118 0.12 -11.32 -3.85
N ALA A 119 -0.09 -12.52 -4.40
CA ALA A 119 -0.79 -13.61 -3.71
C ALA A 119 -0.14 -13.95 -2.36
N GLU A 120 1.20 -13.89 -2.28
CA GLU A 120 1.96 -14.11 -1.05
C GLU A 120 1.54 -13.16 0.08
N ALA A 121 1.28 -11.88 -0.22
CA ALA A 121 0.85 -10.92 0.79
C ALA A 121 -0.54 -11.24 1.35
N ILE A 122 -1.44 -11.78 0.52
CA ILE A 122 -2.78 -12.20 0.93
C ILE A 122 -2.70 -13.51 1.73
N ALA A 123 -1.89 -14.47 1.28
CA ALA A 123 -1.63 -15.71 2.01
C ALA A 123 -1.08 -15.41 3.41
N ASP A 124 -0.17 -14.43 3.55
CA ASP A 124 0.35 -14.00 4.84
C ASP A 124 -0.73 -13.43 5.77
N VAL A 125 -1.69 -12.66 5.24
CA VAL A 125 -2.83 -12.19 6.04
C VAL A 125 -3.67 -13.37 6.53
N ALA A 126 -4.02 -14.29 5.64
CA ALA A 126 -4.81 -15.48 6.01
C ALA A 126 -4.07 -16.35 7.04
N ARG A 127 -2.76 -16.54 6.84
CA ARG A 127 -1.89 -17.29 7.76
C ARG A 127 -1.91 -16.69 9.16
N GLN A 128 -1.80 -15.37 9.27
CA GLN A 128 -1.83 -14.67 10.56
C GLN A 128 -3.22 -14.69 11.20
N ALA A 129 -4.27 -14.39 10.43
CA ALA A 129 -5.63 -14.27 10.95
C ALA A 129 -6.25 -15.62 11.37
N LEU A 130 -5.91 -16.70 10.67
CA LEU A 130 -6.47 -18.04 10.90
C LEU A 130 -5.50 -19.00 11.60
N HIS A 131 -4.32 -18.52 11.99
CA HIS A 131 -3.28 -19.31 12.66
C HIS A 131 -2.84 -20.56 11.89
N PHE A 132 -2.72 -20.46 10.56
CA PHE A 132 -2.15 -21.56 9.79
C PHE A 132 -0.66 -21.74 10.11
N GLY A 133 -0.25 -22.99 10.35
CA GLY A 133 1.17 -23.31 10.56
C GLY A 133 2.02 -23.10 9.30
N ARG A 134 1.44 -23.38 8.13
CA ARG A 134 2.02 -23.07 6.82
C ARG A 134 0.91 -22.75 5.83
N LEU A 135 1.03 -21.63 5.14
CA LEU A 135 0.23 -21.27 3.98
C LEU A 135 1.14 -20.42 3.08
N ASP A 136 1.34 -20.87 1.85
CA ASP A 136 2.11 -20.17 0.81
C ASP A 136 1.18 -19.77 -0.35
N ALA A 137 1.63 -18.87 -1.22
CA ALA A 137 0.85 -18.49 -2.38
C ALA A 137 0.45 -19.68 -3.28
N ALA A 138 1.30 -20.69 -3.42
CA ALA A 138 1.03 -21.89 -4.21
C ALA A 138 -0.15 -22.73 -3.67
N SER A 139 -0.47 -22.59 -2.38
CA SER A 139 -1.66 -23.19 -1.77
C SER A 139 -2.97 -22.49 -2.19
N VAL A 140 -2.90 -21.31 -2.82
CA VAL A 140 -4.04 -20.67 -3.48
C VAL A 140 -4.22 -21.29 -4.86
N LEU A 141 -5.38 -21.91 -5.09
CA LEU A 141 -5.65 -22.76 -6.27
C LEU A 141 -5.25 -22.09 -7.59
N GLU A 142 -5.66 -20.85 -7.83
CA GLU A 142 -5.39 -20.12 -9.07
C GLU A 142 -3.90 -19.84 -9.25
N THR A 143 -3.18 -19.56 -8.15
CA THR A 143 -1.74 -19.31 -8.19
C THR A 143 -0.97 -20.62 -8.43
N GLY A 144 -1.33 -21.70 -7.74
CA GLY A 144 -0.73 -23.02 -7.95
C GLY A 144 -0.95 -23.55 -9.37
N LEU A 145 -2.16 -23.38 -9.92
CA LEU A 145 -2.46 -23.76 -11.31
C LEU A 145 -1.65 -22.95 -12.31
N LEU A 146 -1.48 -21.64 -12.07
CA LEU A 146 -0.67 -20.78 -12.93
C LEU A 146 0.80 -21.18 -12.91
N GLU A 147 1.37 -21.45 -11.73
CA GLU A 147 2.76 -21.91 -11.60
C GLU A 147 2.99 -23.25 -12.32
N GLN A 148 2.06 -24.20 -12.17
CA GLN A 148 2.13 -25.48 -12.88
C GLN A 148 2.05 -25.30 -14.40
N ALA A 149 1.15 -24.44 -14.88
CA ALA A 149 1.00 -24.17 -16.30
C ALA A 149 2.25 -23.49 -16.89
N LEU A 150 2.82 -22.50 -16.19
CA LEU A 150 4.06 -21.83 -16.60
C LEU A 150 5.23 -22.82 -16.60
N GLY A 151 5.36 -23.65 -15.57
CA GLY A 151 6.41 -24.67 -15.50
C GLY A 151 6.30 -25.73 -16.62
N ALA A 152 5.08 -26.08 -17.05
CA ALA A 152 4.87 -26.98 -18.19
C ALA A 152 5.27 -26.33 -19.54
N LEU A 153 5.13 -25.01 -19.67
CA LEU A 153 5.54 -24.28 -20.88
C LEU A 153 7.05 -24.11 -20.99
N GLU A 154 7.76 -23.98 -19.87
CA GLU A 154 9.23 -23.82 -19.85
C GLU A 154 9.99 -25.14 -20.14
N GLN A 155 9.31 -26.28 -20.03
CA GLN A 155 9.88 -27.60 -20.33
C GLN A 155 9.79 -28.00 -21.82
N HIS A 156 9.25 -27.11 -22.67
CA HIS A 156 9.06 -27.29 -24.11
C HIS A 156 9.71 -26.16 -24.92
#